data_AF-X1J029-F1
#
_entry.id   AF-X1J029-F1
#
_cell.length_a   1.000
_cell.length_b   1.000
_cell.length_c   1.000
_cell.angle_alpha   90.00
_cell.angle_beta   90.00
_cell.angle_gamma   90.00
#
_symmetry.space_group_name_H-M   'P 1'
#
loop_
_entity.id
_entity.type
_entity.pdbx_description
1 polymer ?
#
loop_
_entity_poly.entity_id
_entity_poly.type
_entity_poly.pdbx_seq_one_letter_code
_entity_poly.pdbx_strand_id
1 'polypeptide(L)' 'MSKSPFKFPDSYTKEDKDIFFGRDREIEELYQKVFESKILLVCGVSGTGKSSLIDCGLANKFEDSDWLPILNI' A
#
# COMPACT_ATOMS: atom_id res chain seq x y z
N MET A 1 13.09 22.54 9.26
CA MET A 1 12.08 21.85 10.08
C MET A 1 12.57 20.42 10.30
N SER A 2 12.64 19.93 11.55
CA SER A 2 13.07 18.55 11.83
C SER A 2 12.03 17.58 11.28
N LYS A 3 12.44 16.61 10.46
CA LYS A 3 11.56 15.50 10.06
C LYS A 3 11.12 14.77 11.34
N SER A 4 9.82 14.77 11.63
CA SER A 4 9.24 13.89 12.65
C SER A 4 9.54 12.44 12.26
N PRO A 5 9.95 11.57 13.20
CA PRO A 5 10.12 10.14 12.91
C PRO A 5 8.78 9.41 12.73
N PHE A 6 7.65 10.05 13.08
CA PHE A 6 6.32 9.48 12.96
C PHE A 6 5.55 10.10 11.80
N LYS A 7 4.91 9.25 10.97
CA LYS A 7 4.04 9.65 9.85
C LYS A 7 2.60 10.05 10.29
N PHE A 8 2.24 9.87 11.57
CA PHE A 8 0.90 10.20 12.08
C PHE A 8 -0.22 9.59 11.19
N PRO A 9 -1.31 10.28 10.74
CA PRO A 9 -2.33 9.63 9.92
C PRO A 9 -1.94 9.48 8.44
N ASP A 10 -0.75 9.97 8.04
CA ASP A 10 -0.34 9.91 6.65
C ASP A 10 -0.15 8.46 6.21
N SER A 11 -0.67 8.14 5.02
CA SER A 11 -0.45 6.86 4.38
C SER A 11 1.03 6.64 4.07
N TYR A 12 1.45 5.38 4.09
CA TYR A 12 2.77 4.99 3.62
C TYR A 12 2.73 4.88 2.09
N THR A 13 3.75 5.38 1.41
CA THR A 13 3.89 5.35 -0.05
C THR A 13 5.02 4.40 -0.47
N LYS A 14 5.27 4.27 -1.78
CA LYS A 14 6.36 3.42 -2.31
C LYS A 14 7.70 3.70 -1.61
N GLU A 15 8.00 4.97 -1.36
CA GLU A 15 9.25 5.47 -0.77
C GLU A 15 9.42 5.09 0.70
N ASP A 16 8.35 4.68 1.39
CA ASP A 16 8.39 4.33 2.80
C ASP A 16 8.62 2.83 3.07
N LYS A 17 8.94 2.05 2.03
CA LYS A 17 9.07 0.58 2.12
C LYS A 17 9.94 0.13 3.27
N ASP A 18 11.06 0.81 3.53
CA ASP A 18 12.03 0.43 4.55
C ASP A 18 11.48 0.53 5.98
N ILE A 19 10.38 1.25 6.17
CA ILE A 19 9.72 1.46 7.47
C ILE A 19 8.27 0.92 7.50
N PHE A 20 7.83 0.24 6.45
CA PHE A 20 6.50 -0.38 6.36
C PHE A 20 6.59 -1.89 6.60
N PHE A 21 6.11 -2.37 7.75
CA PHE A 21 6.26 -3.77 8.18
C PHE A 21 4.98 -4.34 8.83
N GLY A 22 4.94 -5.68 8.98
CA GLY A 22 3.85 -6.38 9.67
C GLY A 22 2.60 -6.65 8.82
N ARG A 23 2.70 -6.46 7.50
CA ARG A 23 1.61 -6.65 6.53
C ARG A 23 1.96 -7.62 5.39
N ASP A 24 3.05 -8.37 5.52
CA ASP A 24 3.58 -9.21 4.44
C ASP A 24 2.56 -10.23 3.93
N ARG A 25 1.77 -10.81 4.84
CA ARG A 25 0.72 -11.76 4.49
C ARG A 25 -0.37 -11.10 3.65
N GLU A 26 -0.90 -9.97 4.09
CA GLU A 26 -1.95 -9.25 3.37
C GLU A 26 -1.47 -8.75 2.00
N ILE A 27 -0.21 -8.31 1.91
CA ILE A 27 0.40 -7.89 0.64
C ILE A 27 0.45 -9.07 -0.32
N GLU A 28 0.92 -10.23 0.13
CA GLU A 28 1.01 -11.41 -0.74
C GLU A 28 -0.36 -11.91 -1.18
N GLU A 29 -1.34 -11.94 -0.27
CA GLU A 29 -2.73 -12.28 -0.61
C GLU A 29 -3.32 -11.33 -1.65
N LEU A 30 -3.07 -10.01 -1.53
CA LEU A 30 -3.50 -9.03 -2.53
C LEU A 30 -2.79 -9.24 -3.87
N TYR A 31 -1.48 -9.47 -3.85
CA TYR A 31 -0.68 -9.68 -5.06
C TYR A 31 -1.21 -10.85 -5.90
N GLN A 32 -1.49 -11.99 -5.26
CA GLN A 32 -2.07 -13.14 -5.96
C GLN A 32 -3.47 -12.82 -6.53
N LYS A 33 -4.33 -12.14 -5.75
CA LYS A 33 -5.69 -11.79 -6.17
C LYS A 33 -5.75 -10.84 -7.37
N VAL A 34 -4.74 -9.98 -7.55
CA VAL A 34 -4.67 -9.09 -8.73
C VAL A 34 -4.61 -9.89 -10.03
N PHE A 35 -4.01 -11.09 -10.03
CA PHE A 35 -3.95 -11.95 -11.22
C PHE A 35 -5.21 -12.80 -11.41
N GLU A 36 -6.01 -12.98 -10.36
CA GLU A 36 -7.27 -13.75 -10.42
C GLU A 36 -8.45 -12.92 -10.92
N SER A 37 -8.37 -11.57 -10.86
CA SER A 37 -9.51 -10.70 -11.13
C SER A 37 -9.09 -9.34 -11.68
N LYS A 38 -9.84 -8.84 -12.67
CA LYS A 38 -9.61 -7.52 -13.29
C LYS A 38 -9.87 -6.35 -12.33
N ILE A 39 -10.68 -6.59 -11.29
CA ILE A 39 -11.06 -5.60 -10.28
C ILE A 39 -10.98 -6.28 -8.93
N LEU A 40 -10.28 -5.65 -7.98
CA LEU A 40 -10.14 -6.09 -6.60
C LEU A 40 -10.60 -4.98 -5.67
N LEU A 41 -11.41 -5.32 -4.67
CA LEU A 41 -11.91 -4.38 -3.67
C LEU A 41 -11.28 -4.67 -2.30
N VAL A 42 -10.65 -3.65 -1.71
CA VAL A 42 -10.06 -3.72 -0.36
C VAL A 42 -10.96 -2.97 0.63
N CYS A 43 -11.51 -3.67 1.61
CA CYS A 43 -12.42 -3.11 2.62
C CYS A 43 -11.84 -3.22 4.04
N GLY A 44 -12.25 -2.30 4.91
CA GLY A 44 -11.85 -2.27 6.32
C GLY A 44 -12.17 -0.93 6.97
N VAL A 45 -12.19 -0.92 8.31
CA VAL A 45 -12.50 0.27 9.12
C VAL A 45 -11.58 1.45 8.75
N SER A 46 -12.04 2.68 8.94
CA SER A 46 -11.21 3.87 8.72
C SER A 46 -9.94 3.82 9.59
N GLY A 47 -8.81 4.31 9.06
CA GLY A 47 -7.54 4.34 9.78
C GLY A 47 -6.81 2.99 9.94
N THR A 48 -7.32 1.88 9.37
CA THR A 48 -6.62 0.58 9.45
C THR A 48 -5.42 0.42 8.50
N GLY A 49 -5.09 1.46 7.71
CA GLY A 49 -3.96 1.45 6.80
C GLY A 49 -4.22 0.83 5.42
N LYS A 50 -5.46 0.90 4.91
CA LYS A 50 -5.82 0.36 3.58
C LYS A 50 -5.05 1.04 2.45
N SER A 51 -5.00 2.38 2.44
CA SER A 51 -4.23 3.14 1.45
C SER A 51 -2.74 2.76 1.55
N SER A 52 -2.16 2.73 2.76
CA SER A 52 -0.78 2.25 2.98
C SER A 52 -0.52 0.83 2.46
N LEU A 53 -1.48 -0.09 2.67
CA LEU A 53 -1.37 -1.46 2.18
C LEU A 53 -1.32 -1.52 0.65
N ILE A 54 -2.05 -0.63 -0.03
CA ILE A 54 -2.09 -0.53 -1.50
C ILE A 54 -0.86 0.24 -2.02
N ASP A 55 -0.64 1.46 -1.54
CA ASP A 55 0.33 2.43 -2.10
C ASP A 55 1.78 2.17 -1.67
N CYS A 56 1.99 1.50 -0.53
CA CYS A 56 3.31 1.04 -0.12
C CYS A 56 3.44 -0.47 -0.36
N GLY A 57 2.56 -1.27 0.25
CA GLY A 57 2.70 -2.72 0.25
C GLY A 57 2.58 -3.34 -1.14
N LEU A 58 1.38 -3.24 -1.73
CA LEU A 58 1.08 -3.84 -3.02
C LEU A 58 1.84 -3.15 -4.16
N ALA A 59 1.90 -1.82 -4.18
CA ALA A 59 2.59 -1.06 -5.21
C ALA A 59 4.06 -1.46 -5.36
N ASN A 60 4.76 -1.75 -4.25
CA ASN A 60 6.16 -2.21 -4.26
C ASN A 60 6.37 -3.65 -4.77
N LYS A 61 5.29 -4.38 -5.11
CA LYS A 61 5.37 -5.68 -5.80
C LYS A 61 5.39 -5.54 -7.33
N PHE A 62 5.17 -4.33 -7.84
CA PHE A 62 5.11 -4.03 -9.27
C PHE A 62 6.21 -3.03 -9.66
N GLU A 63 6.75 -3.23 -10.86
CA GLU A 63 7.61 -2.24 -11.51
C GLU A 63 6.81 -0.94 -11.77
N ASP A 64 7.51 0.17 -11.93
CA ASP A 64 6.85 1.47 -12.16
C ASP A 64 6.07 1.51 -13.48
N SER A 65 6.43 0.69 -14.47
CA SER A 65 5.67 0.54 -15.72
C SER A 65 4.31 -0.13 -15.53
N ASP A 66 4.15 -0.91 -14.47
CA ASP A 66 2.99 -1.76 -14.23
C ASP A 66 2.04 -1.15 -13.18
N TRP A 67 2.41 0.01 -12.62
CA TRP A 67 1.66 0.69 -11.57
C TRP A 67 1.30 2.11 -11.96
N LEU A 68 0.00 2.37 -12.15
CA LEU A 68 -0.53 3.71 -12.41
C LEU A 68 -1.47 4.14 -11.27
N PRO A 69 -1.05 5.03 -10.36
CA PRO A 69 -1.92 5.57 -9.34
C PRO A 69 -2.93 6.54 -9.99
N ILE A 70 -4.23 6.18 -9.98
CA ILE A 70 -5.31 6.99 -10.57
C ILE A 70 -5.92 7.95 -9.53
N LEU A 71 -5.97 7.55 -8.27
CA LEU A 71 -6.52 8.36 -7.17
C LEU A 71 -5.77 8.04 -5.88
N ASN A 72 -5.12 9.03 -5.28
CA ASN A 72 -4.51 8.89 -3.95
C ASN A 72 -5.53 9.37 -2.92
N ILE A 73 -6.02 8.46 -2.06
CA ILE A 73 -7.08 8.69 -1.06
C ILE A 73 -6.51 8.58 0.36
#